data_AF-A0A494XAT8-F1
#
_entry.id   AF-A0A494XAT8-F1
#
_cell.length_a   1.000
_cell.length_b   1.000
_cell.length_c   1.000
_cell.angle_alpha   90.00
_cell.angle_beta   90.00
_cell.angle_gamma   90.00
#
_symmetry.space_group_name_H-M   'P 1'
#
loop_
_entity.id
_entity.type
_entity.pdbx_description
1 polymer ?
#
loop_
_entity_poly.entity_id
_entity_poly.type
_entity_poly.pdbx_seq_one_letter_code
_entity_poly.pdbx_strand_id
1 'polypeptide(L)'
;MSAACHAAEKSVILTSKGEVLYSASITVTDLGKDTDGKKLIGYKLDLSSAVCKTTLSGKAKFTSKTDDMEDDSAFLQDGDTVKTNVFKDHGGNGDVTIMLDVESKSPRYAGVDIANAHVVSGGCIKDKGVGWNFFKWKAL
;
A
#
# COMPACT_ATOMS: atom_id res chain seq x y z
N MET A 1 11.41 -6.30 35.86
CA MET A 1 12.27 -6.15 34.68
C MET A 1 11.54 -6.74 33.49
N SER A 2 11.08 -5.92 32.55
CA SER A 2 10.97 -6.31 31.14
C SER A 2 10.86 -5.02 30.35
N ALA A 3 11.99 -4.58 29.79
CA ALA A 3 11.99 -3.47 28.84
C ALA A 3 11.29 -3.98 27.58
N ALA A 4 10.04 -3.57 27.37
CA ALA A 4 9.42 -3.65 26.06
C ALA A 4 10.21 -2.72 25.15
N CYS A 5 11.22 -3.28 24.48
CA CYS A 5 11.88 -2.66 23.34
C CYS A 5 10.79 -2.45 22.30
N HIS A 6 10.20 -1.26 22.29
CA HIS A 6 9.32 -0.82 21.21
C HIS A 6 10.22 -0.77 19.98
N ALA A 7 10.22 -1.85 19.20
CA ALA A 7 10.72 -1.79 17.84
C ALA A 7 9.98 -0.63 17.19
N ALA A 8 10.68 0.47 16.94
CA ALA A 8 10.10 1.68 16.38
C ALA A 8 9.27 1.26 15.16
N GLU A 9 7.98 1.56 15.22
CA GLU A 9 7.03 1.29 14.15
C GLU A 9 7.59 1.90 12.86
N LYS A 10 8.10 1.05 11.96
CA LYS A 10 8.70 1.51 10.71
C LYS A 10 7.56 1.75 9.73
N SER A 11 7.07 2.98 9.71
CA SER A 11 6.14 3.46 8.70
C SER A 11 6.89 4.15 7.56
N VAL A 12 6.46 3.92 6.33
CA VAL A 12 6.93 4.67 5.15
C VAL A 12 5.74 5.28 4.44
N ILE A 13 5.88 6.55 4.03
CA ILE A 13 4.89 7.24 3.20
C ILE A 13 5.39 7.23 1.76
N LEU A 14 4.56 6.75 0.85
CA LEU A 14 4.77 6.77 -0.59
C LEU A 14 3.67 7.61 -1.23
N THR A 15 3.98 8.30 -2.33
CA THR A 15 3.01 9.16 -3.00
C THR A 15 2.91 8.86 -4.48
N SER A 16 1.73 9.07 -5.04
CA SER A 16 1.52 9.03 -6.49
C SER A 16 1.68 10.44 -7.07
N LYS A 17 2.28 10.58 -8.26
CA LYS A 17 2.35 11.84 -9.02
C LYS A 17 1.98 11.56 -10.47
N GLY A 18 1.38 12.55 -11.15
CA GLY A 18 1.01 12.45 -12.56
C GLY A 18 -0.46 12.10 -12.75
N GLU A 19 -0.77 10.83 -13.00
CA GLU A 19 -2.04 10.36 -13.58
C GLU A 19 -3.29 10.41 -12.68
N VAL A 20 -3.20 11.01 -11.50
CA VAL A 20 -4.30 11.10 -10.55
C VAL A 20 -4.78 12.54 -10.42
N LEU A 21 -6.09 12.78 -10.59
CA LEU A 21 -6.74 14.06 -10.28
C LEU A 21 -6.71 14.41 -8.77
N TYR A 22 -6.06 13.57 -7.96
CA TYR A 22 -6.02 13.61 -6.51
C TYR A 22 -4.56 13.60 -6.02
N SER A 23 -4.30 14.28 -4.91
CA SER A 23 -3.17 13.91 -4.08
C SER A 23 -3.46 12.55 -3.46
N ALA A 24 -2.58 11.58 -3.69
CA ALA A 24 -2.70 10.23 -3.18
C ALA A 24 -1.42 9.83 -2.45
N SER A 25 -1.56 9.35 -1.22
CA SER A 25 -0.46 8.79 -0.44
C SER A 25 -0.87 7.49 0.25
N ILE A 26 0.09 6.58 0.40
CA ILE A 26 -0.04 5.40 1.23
C ILE A 26 1.01 5.42 2.32
N THR A 27 0.59 5.20 3.55
CA THR A 27 1.47 4.83 4.65
C THR A 27 1.45 3.32 4.80
N VAL A 28 2.62 2.69 4.76
CA VAL A 28 2.78 1.25 5.01
C VAL A 28 3.57 1.06 6.31
N THR A 29 3.04 0.23 7.19
CA THR A 29 3.64 -0.09 8.50
C THR A 29 3.93 -1.58 8.59
N ASP A 30 5.13 -1.96 9.02
CA ASP A 30 5.43 -3.34 9.38
C ASP A 30 4.77 -3.71 10.72
N LEU A 31 3.82 -4.66 10.69
CA LEU A 31 3.14 -5.16 11.89
C LEU A 31 3.71 -6.51 12.37
N GLY A 32 4.80 -6.98 11.75
CA GLY A 32 5.42 -8.26 12.06
C GLY A 32 4.73 -9.44 11.37
N LYS A 33 4.38 -10.45 12.16
CA LYS A 33 3.76 -11.69 11.67
C LYS A 33 2.43 -11.93 12.36
N ASP A 34 1.49 -12.56 11.65
CA ASP A 34 0.26 -13.05 12.23
C ASP A 34 0.46 -14.36 13.01
N THR A 35 -0.64 -14.92 13.53
CA THR A 35 -0.65 -16.19 14.27
C THR A 35 -0.19 -17.39 13.43
N ASP A 36 -0.30 -17.30 12.10
CA ASP A 36 0.10 -18.32 11.16
C ASP A 36 1.57 -18.14 10.71
N GLY A 37 2.27 -17.14 11.26
CA GLY A 37 3.64 -16.80 10.90
C GLY A 37 3.80 -16.04 9.58
N LYS A 38 2.70 -15.66 8.92
CA LYS A 38 2.70 -14.87 7.68
C LYS A 38 2.94 -13.40 7.99
N LYS A 39 3.71 -12.72 7.13
CA LYS A 39 3.99 -11.29 7.29
C LYS A 39 2.69 -10.48 7.21
N LEU A 40 2.55 -9.50 8.09
CA LEU A 40 1.40 -8.62 8.17
C LEU A 40 1.86 -7.17 8.04
N ILE A 41 1.16 -6.40 7.21
CA ILE A 41 1.39 -4.95 7.07
C ILE A 41 0.13 -4.19 7.43
N GLY A 42 0.31 -3.03 8.07
CA GLY A 42 -0.73 -2.02 8.20
C GLY A 42 -0.66 -1.09 7.00
N TYR A 43 -1.82 -0.65 6.50
CA TYR A 43 -1.86 0.36 5.46
C TYR A 43 -2.84 1.47 5.82
N LYS A 44 -2.51 2.69 5.36
CA LYS A 44 -3.41 3.84 5.36
C LYS A 44 -3.28 4.56 4.04
N LEU A 45 -4.34 4.57 3.24
CA LEU A 45 -4.45 5.29 1.98
C LEU A 45 -5.19 6.60 2.21
N ASP A 46 -4.57 7.74 1.88
CA ASP A 46 -5.18 9.05 1.92
C ASP A 46 -5.30 9.61 0.49
N LEU A 47 -6.53 9.90 0.06
CA LEU A 47 -6.88 10.51 -1.22
C LEU A 47 -7.53 11.86 -0.97
N SER A 48 -7.10 12.91 -1.68
CA SER A 48 -7.67 14.25 -1.52
C SER A 48 -7.58 15.06 -2.82
N SER A 49 -8.63 15.83 -3.11
CA SER A 49 -8.60 16.98 -4.03
C SER A 49 -9.36 18.15 -3.42
N ALA A 50 -9.62 19.19 -4.22
CA ALA A 50 -10.48 20.30 -3.83
C ALA A 50 -11.94 19.90 -3.57
N VAL A 51 -12.41 18.77 -4.12
CA VAL A 51 -13.84 18.39 -4.13
C VAL A 51 -14.14 17.05 -3.46
N CYS A 52 -13.13 16.30 -3.03
CA CYS A 52 -13.33 15.05 -2.30
C CYS A 52 -12.19 14.78 -1.31
N LYS A 53 -12.48 13.94 -0.32
CA LYS A 53 -11.50 13.36 0.58
C LYS A 53 -11.88 11.92 0.93
N THR A 54 -10.91 11.02 0.98
CA THR A 54 -11.12 9.62 1.39
C THR A 54 -9.89 9.13 2.12
N THR A 55 -10.12 8.46 3.24
CA THR A 55 -9.08 7.74 3.98
C THR A 55 -9.54 6.31 4.15
N LEU A 56 -8.72 5.36 3.72
CA LEU A 56 -8.92 3.92 3.95
C LEU A 56 -7.77 3.39 4.79
N SER A 57 -8.05 2.50 5.72
CA SER A 57 -7.00 1.81 6.48
C SER A 57 -7.40 0.38 6.82
N GLY A 58 -6.39 -0.47 6.96
CA GLY A 58 -6.59 -1.88 7.18
C GLY A 58 -5.28 -2.62 7.46
N LYS A 59 -5.35 -3.95 7.41
CA LYS A 59 -4.21 -4.83 7.62
C LYS A 59 -4.17 -5.88 6.51
N ALA A 60 -3.11 -5.86 5.72
CA ALA A 60 -2.95 -6.79 4.62
C ALA A 60 -1.95 -7.90 4.98
N LYS A 61 -2.31 -9.15 4.66
CA LYS A 61 -1.53 -10.36 4.96
C LYS A 61 -0.78 -10.82 3.71
N PHE A 62 0.48 -11.22 3.89
CA PHE A 62 1.28 -11.84 2.83
C PHE A 62 0.54 -13.05 2.22
N THR A 63 0.44 -13.04 0.90
CA THR A 63 -0.28 -14.06 0.13
C THR A 63 0.64 -14.79 -0.86
N SER A 64 1.40 -14.05 -1.67
CA SER A 64 2.26 -14.61 -2.71
C SER A 64 3.49 -13.75 -2.94
N LYS A 65 4.51 -14.34 -3.58
CA LYS A 65 5.70 -13.60 -4.05
C LYS A 65 5.42 -12.88 -5.37
N THR A 66 4.65 -13.52 -6.24
CA THR A 66 4.28 -12.99 -7.55
C THR A 66 2.87 -12.41 -7.54
N ASP A 67 2.61 -11.49 -8.45
CA ASP A 67 1.26 -11.06 -8.81
C ASP A 67 0.53 -12.08 -9.71
N ASP A 68 -0.64 -11.68 -10.19
CA ASP A 68 -1.49 -12.53 -11.04
C ASP A 68 -0.91 -12.74 -12.46
N MET A 69 0.12 -11.97 -12.85
CA MET A 69 0.88 -12.15 -14.09
C MET A 69 2.17 -12.96 -13.89
N GLU A 70 2.36 -13.52 -12.69
CA GLU A 70 3.57 -14.24 -12.28
C GLU A 70 4.82 -13.34 -12.13
N ASP A 71 4.64 -12.02 -12.04
CA ASP A 71 5.73 -11.06 -11.85
C ASP A 71 6.02 -10.84 -10.36
N ASP A 72 7.29 -10.86 -9.98
CA ASP A 72 7.78 -10.56 -8.61
C ASP A 72 8.59 -9.26 -8.54
N SER A 73 8.39 -8.37 -9.52
CA SER A 73 9.16 -7.13 -9.62
C SER A 73 8.35 -5.94 -10.11
N ALA A 74 8.86 -4.74 -9.83
CA ALA A 74 8.30 -3.49 -10.35
C ALA A 74 9.41 -2.57 -10.83
N PHE A 75 9.17 -1.89 -11.95
CA PHE A 75 10.04 -0.84 -12.46
C PHE A 75 9.77 0.47 -11.74
N LEU A 76 10.83 1.07 -11.20
CA LEU A 76 10.80 2.38 -10.58
C LEU A 76 10.99 3.48 -11.63
N GLN A 77 10.58 4.69 -11.26
CA GLN A 77 10.65 5.85 -12.15
C GLN A 77 12.08 6.32 -12.44
N ASP A 78 13.06 5.91 -11.64
CA ASP A 78 14.47 6.16 -11.90
C ASP A 78 15.13 5.05 -12.75
N GLY A 79 14.36 4.10 -13.28
CA GLY A 79 14.83 3.00 -14.12
C GLY A 79 15.33 1.79 -13.35
N ASP A 80 15.38 1.87 -12.01
CA ASP A 80 15.68 0.73 -11.14
C ASP A 80 14.54 -0.30 -11.16
N THR A 81 14.86 -1.53 -10.78
CA THR A 81 13.87 -2.59 -10.52
C THR A 81 13.92 -2.99 -9.04
N VAL A 82 12.76 -3.21 -8.43
CA VAL A 82 12.63 -3.75 -7.07
C VAL A 82 11.89 -5.06 -7.09
N LYS A 83 12.18 -5.96 -6.13
CA LYS A 83 11.33 -7.13 -5.91
C LYS A 83 10.14 -6.81 -5.04
N THR A 84 9.00 -7.33 -5.43
CA THR A 84 7.72 -7.13 -4.77
C THR A 84 7.20 -8.42 -4.14
N ASN A 85 6.30 -8.27 -3.18
CA ASN A 85 5.44 -9.35 -2.70
C ASN A 85 4.00 -8.83 -2.66
N VAL A 86 3.04 -9.75 -2.70
CA VAL A 86 1.61 -9.44 -2.66
C VAL A 86 1.03 -9.66 -1.26
N PHE A 87 0.32 -8.65 -0.78
CA PHE A 87 -0.42 -8.63 0.47
C PHE A 87 -1.89 -8.38 0.20
N LYS A 88 -2.80 -9.09 0.88
CA LYS A 88 -4.25 -8.94 0.68
C LYS A 88 -4.99 -8.64 1.99
N ASP A 89 -5.97 -7.75 1.93
CA ASP A 89 -6.95 -7.47 2.99
C ASP A 89 -8.37 -7.67 2.43
N HIS A 90 -9.21 -8.39 3.16
CA HIS A 90 -10.61 -8.68 2.82
C HIS A 90 -11.53 -8.03 3.86
N GLY A 91 -11.39 -6.71 4.00
CA GLY A 91 -12.01 -5.93 5.06
C GLY A 91 -13.18 -5.05 4.57
N GLY A 92 -13.61 -4.14 5.44
CA GLY A 92 -14.72 -3.21 5.14
C GLY A 92 -14.44 -2.20 4.01
N ASN A 93 -13.22 -2.15 3.49
CA ASN A 93 -12.82 -1.28 2.39
C ASN A 93 -13.04 -1.90 1.00
N GLY A 94 -13.37 -3.20 0.93
CA GLY A 94 -13.30 -4.03 -0.27
C GLY A 94 -12.13 -5.00 -0.22
N ASP A 95 -11.90 -5.69 -1.33
CA ASP A 95 -10.78 -6.60 -1.53
C ASP A 95 -9.55 -5.79 -1.95
N VAL A 96 -8.65 -5.54 -0.99
CA VAL A 96 -7.44 -4.74 -1.21
C VAL A 96 -6.26 -5.66 -1.49
N THR A 97 -5.59 -5.42 -2.60
CA THR A 97 -4.31 -6.03 -2.96
C THR A 97 -3.22 -4.97 -2.93
N ILE A 98 -2.12 -5.25 -2.22
CA ILE A 98 -0.95 -4.37 -2.12
C ILE A 98 0.27 -5.14 -2.62
N MET A 99 0.89 -4.62 -3.67
CA MET A 99 2.16 -5.12 -4.19
C MET A 99 3.28 -4.23 -3.67
N LEU A 100 4.14 -4.74 -2.79
CA LEU A 100 5.06 -3.92 -1.99
C LEU A 100 6.52 -4.28 -2.25
N ASP A 101 7.40 -3.29 -2.42
CA ASP A 101 8.86 -3.47 -2.37
C ASP A 101 9.31 -4.06 -1.03
N VAL A 102 9.91 -5.26 -1.07
CA VAL A 102 10.31 -6.02 0.12
C VAL A 102 11.82 -6.16 0.30
N GLU A 103 12.62 -5.84 -0.71
CA GLU A 103 14.08 -5.95 -0.62
C GLU A 103 14.72 -4.67 -0.07
N SER A 104 14.10 -3.50 -0.33
CA SER A 104 14.59 -2.26 0.23
C SER A 104 14.41 -2.21 1.76
N LYS A 105 15.43 -1.69 2.47
CA LYS A 105 15.35 -1.42 3.92
C LYS A 105 14.17 -0.50 4.30
N SER A 106 13.74 0.33 3.36
CA SER A 106 12.58 1.22 3.41
C SER A 106 11.91 1.09 2.04
N PRO A 107 10.68 0.57 1.95
CA PRO A 107 10.00 0.36 0.67
C PRO A 107 10.05 1.59 -0.22
N ARG A 108 10.36 1.40 -1.50
CA ARG A 108 10.38 2.45 -2.52
C ARG A 108 9.15 2.44 -3.41
N TYR A 109 8.38 1.35 -3.40
CA TYR A 109 7.21 1.15 -4.24
C TYR A 109 6.10 0.43 -3.48
N ALA A 110 4.86 0.85 -3.75
CA ALA A 110 3.65 0.11 -3.45
C ALA A 110 2.64 0.29 -4.59
N GLY A 111 2.16 -0.80 -5.18
CA GLY A 111 0.94 -0.83 -6.00
C GLY A 111 -0.25 -1.18 -5.11
N VAL A 112 -1.38 -0.51 -5.29
CA VAL A 112 -2.63 -0.80 -4.57
C VAL A 112 -3.74 -0.98 -5.58
N ASP A 113 -4.46 -2.08 -5.47
CA ASP A 113 -5.69 -2.34 -6.20
C ASP A 113 -6.81 -2.65 -5.21
N ILE A 114 -7.98 -2.05 -5.41
CA ILE A 114 -9.16 -2.24 -4.57
C ILE A 114 -10.29 -2.72 -5.48
N ALA A 115 -10.64 -3.99 -5.35
CA ALA A 115 -11.85 -4.55 -5.94
C ALA A 115 -13.01 -4.48 -4.94
N ASN A 116 -14.24 -4.41 -5.46
CA ASN A 116 -15.47 -4.28 -4.67
C ASN A 116 -15.42 -3.12 -3.66
N ALA A 117 -14.78 -1.99 -4.05
CA ALA A 117 -14.57 -0.87 -3.16
C ALA A 117 -15.90 -0.31 -2.60
N HIS A 118 -15.89 0.04 -1.31
CA HIS A 118 -17.03 0.73 -0.70
C HIS A 118 -17.08 2.19 -1.16
N VAL A 119 -17.96 2.48 -2.13
CA VAL A 119 -18.14 3.82 -2.70
C VAL A 119 -18.96 4.69 -1.75
N VAL A 120 -18.37 5.79 -1.28
CA VAL A 120 -19.01 6.76 -0.38
C VAL A 120 -19.34 8.03 -1.16
N SER A 121 -20.58 8.53 -1.03
CA SER A 121 -20.96 9.83 -1.62
C SER A 121 -20.07 10.95 -1.07
N GLY A 122 -19.54 11.81 -1.96
CA GLY A 122 -18.53 12.82 -1.61
C GLY A 122 -17.09 12.29 -1.44
N GLY A 123 -16.87 10.97 -1.46
CA GLY A 123 -15.54 10.34 -1.45
C GLY A 123 -14.83 10.40 -2.81
N CYS A 124 -13.52 10.14 -2.82
CA CYS A 124 -12.68 10.15 -4.03
C CYS A 124 -12.77 8.84 -4.83
N ILE A 125 -13.21 7.74 -4.21
CA ILE A 125 -13.46 6.47 -4.89
C ILE A 125 -14.88 6.47 -5.42
N LYS A 126 -15.01 6.45 -6.75
CA LYS A 126 -16.31 6.48 -7.45
C LYS A 126 -16.70 5.16 -8.07
N ASP A 127 -15.71 4.31 -8.33
CA ASP A 127 -15.88 3.01 -8.98
C ASP A 127 -15.60 1.87 -8.00
N LYS A 128 -16.14 0.68 -8.31
CA LYS A 128 -15.90 -0.53 -7.51
C LYS A 128 -14.51 -1.13 -7.72
N GLY A 129 -13.79 -0.70 -8.75
CA GLY A 129 -12.44 -1.15 -9.09
C GLY A 129 -11.55 0.05 -9.32
N VAL A 130 -10.53 0.23 -8.49
CA VAL A 130 -9.59 1.36 -8.58
C VAL A 130 -8.19 0.91 -8.15
N GLY A 131 -7.16 1.50 -8.74
CA GLY A 131 -5.79 1.20 -8.38
C GLY A 131 -4.82 2.36 -8.60
N TRP A 132 -3.71 2.33 -7.88
CA TRP A 132 -2.67 3.36 -7.91
C TRP A 132 -1.29 2.78 -7.64
N ASN A 133 -0.29 3.38 -8.30
CA ASN A 133 1.12 3.17 -7.99
C ASN A 133 1.66 4.32 -7.14
N PHE A 134 2.38 3.97 -6.08
CA PHE A 134 3.02 4.90 -5.15
C PHE A 134 4.53 4.68 -5.13
N PHE A 135 5.27 5.79 -5.12
CA PHE A 135 6.72 5.77 -5.17
C PHE A 135 7.33 6.59 -4.03
N LYS A 136 8.54 6.21 -3.62
CA LYS A 136 9.39 7.04 -2.78
C LYS A 136 10.15 8.01 -3.66
N TRP A 137 9.71 9.26 -3.67
CA TRP A 137 10.36 10.32 -4.41
C TRP A 137 11.62 10.79 -3.71
N LYS A 138 12.71 10.97 -4.46
CA LYS A 138 13.85 11.75 -3.97
C LYS A 138 13.36 13.17 -3.70
N ALA A 139 13.72 13.74 -2.55
CA ALA A 139 13.57 15.18 -2.36
C ALA A 139 14.40 15.87 -3.45
N LEU A 140 13.76 16.77 -4.20
CA LEU A 140 14.45 17.63 -5.17
C LEU A 140 15.40 18.58 -4.44
#